data_AF-A0A1V9QUE1-F1
#
_entry.id   AF-A0A1V9QUE1-F1
#
_cell.length_a   1.000
_cell.length_b   1.000
_cell.length_c   1.000
_cell.angle_alpha   90.00
_cell.angle_beta   90.00
_cell.angle_gamma   90.00
#
_symmetry.space_group_name_H-M   'P 1'
#
loop_
_entity.id
_entity.type
_entity.pdbx_description
1 polymer ?
#
loop_
_entity_poly.entity_id
_entity_poly.type
_entity_poly.pdbx_seq_one_letter_code
_entity_poly.pdbx_strand_id
1 'polypeptide(L)'
;MDNSIYRDETPMTGDYILNDIGTIAEAIRHKKHGVDTRDAMAQSLEKMGLLAMQGIKDPNSVARQAYDMAMSTQQENRTGFIENKNRIDKLTTATNVDVSKEMLDARVGAGSQGGFTYDNLGNAIRGQINLLSEQLDLSKLTRTVTIVANESGKYISASGNVASASGFSISKEISLLAGETLYVQASGYLTNIAIVAKKENSSYVSLIKSIDSVNRKYSYQAREDVTVVISYNEQYEHSAFITSSLFDEITLKSDRLAPNLKVDWIHGNFVSGKGNYSSSDSFKVSMPIKLQRGDVLNFTAKGYLTNVALIALFNPEENTYTPVLVSEDSNQRQYSFEILQNGLYVISTDVNTEYSPIFVTKSKEENLADISMFSSIGVIGDSYASGELAFDENYVDHYEISWGQILGRKNGINVTNFSKGGLTTQTWLTNEHGLSLLNSSPKCDLYILALGINDYSRGKEAYLGTTSDISTQSDTFYGNYSKIINAIKSKAPDSKIIISTIAYKSDLTDKYNDAIKKLATHFNIPVIDQQTEPFFSSDYYLNHMQGGHPTGPVYSGMAKAMQNLIEQSMSDNLSYFETFKK
;
A
#
# COMPACT_ATOMS: atom_id res chain seq x y z
N MET A 1 0.76 60.29 11.93
CA MET A 1 1.41 60.38 10.61
C MET A 1 1.12 59.08 9.89
N ASP A 2 0.71 59.23 8.64
CA ASP A 2 0.02 58.25 7.80
C ASP A 2 0.93 57.10 7.34
N ASN A 3 0.39 55.88 7.25
CA ASN A 3 1.13 54.65 6.99
C ASN A 3 0.86 54.13 5.56
N SER A 4 1.00 55.00 4.57
CA SER A 4 0.50 54.81 3.19
C SER A 4 1.53 54.32 2.16
N ILE A 5 2.59 53.57 2.54
CA ILE A 5 3.70 53.28 1.62
C ILE A 5 3.57 51.95 0.83
N TYR A 6 2.47 51.18 0.94
CA TYR A 6 2.34 49.91 0.20
C TYR A 6 0.94 49.65 -0.37
N ARG A 7 0.35 50.61 -1.07
CA ARG A 7 -0.85 50.37 -1.88
C ARG A 7 -0.66 50.85 -3.31
N ASP A 8 -0.44 49.90 -4.21
CA ASP A 8 -0.67 50.09 -5.64
C ASP A 8 -2.10 49.59 -5.93
N GLU A 9 -3.03 50.53 -6.06
CA GLU A 9 -4.45 50.28 -6.32
C GLU A 9 -4.78 50.25 -7.83
N THR A 10 -3.78 50.15 -8.71
CA THR A 10 -4.03 50.18 -10.16
C THR A 10 -4.67 48.87 -10.63
N PRO A 11 -5.91 48.89 -11.18
CA PRO A 11 -6.57 47.70 -11.71
C PRO A 11 -5.81 47.17 -12.93
N MET A 12 -5.76 45.85 -13.07
CA MET A 12 -5.28 45.21 -14.31
C MET A 12 -6.25 45.51 -15.45
N THR A 13 -5.90 46.45 -16.32
CA THR A 13 -6.60 46.67 -17.59
C THR A 13 -5.71 46.18 -18.73
N GLY A 14 -6.04 45.01 -19.26
CA GLY A 14 -5.42 44.40 -20.44
C GLY A 14 -6.08 43.07 -20.73
N ASP A 15 -6.52 42.87 -21.97
CA ASP A 15 -7.27 41.69 -22.44
C ASP A 15 -6.41 40.42 -22.39
N TYR A 16 -6.34 39.76 -21.23
CA TYR A 16 -5.78 38.41 -21.08
C TYR A 16 -6.94 37.41 -21.08
N ILE A 17 -7.53 37.17 -22.27
CA ILE A 17 -8.75 36.35 -22.45
C ILE A 17 -8.42 34.84 -22.61
N LEU A 18 -7.20 34.40 -22.30
CA LEU A 18 -6.84 32.97 -22.37
C LEU A 18 -6.32 32.48 -21.01
N ASN A 19 -7.06 31.55 -20.40
CA ASN A 19 -6.79 30.92 -19.09
C ASN A 19 -5.61 29.93 -19.14
N ASP A 20 -4.47 30.30 -19.74
CA ASP A 20 -3.26 29.47 -19.70
C ASP A 20 -2.25 29.99 -18.65
N ILE A 21 -1.51 29.06 -18.06
CA ILE A 21 -0.60 29.31 -16.93
C ILE A 21 0.57 30.22 -17.33
N GLY A 22 1.01 30.19 -18.58
CA GLY A 22 2.09 31.03 -19.09
C GLY A 22 1.67 32.49 -19.14
N THR A 23 0.47 32.75 -19.64
CA THR A 23 -0.09 34.12 -19.73
C THR A 23 -0.26 34.76 -18.34
N ILE A 24 -0.63 33.98 -17.32
CA ILE A 24 -0.76 34.45 -15.92
C ILE A 24 0.62 34.71 -15.29
N ALA A 25 1.59 33.85 -15.53
CA ALA A 25 2.94 34.01 -15.02
C ALA A 25 3.64 35.24 -15.62
N GLU A 26 3.41 35.53 -16.89
CA GLU A 26 3.97 36.70 -17.59
C GLU A 26 3.37 38.01 -17.07
N ALA A 27 2.08 38.03 -16.74
CA ALA A 27 1.42 39.17 -16.09
C ALA A 27 1.99 39.48 -14.69
N ILE A 28 2.43 38.46 -13.94
CA ILE A 28 3.08 38.62 -12.63
C ILE A 28 4.46 39.28 -12.77
N ARG A 29 5.20 38.97 -13.84
CA ARG A 29 6.55 39.52 -14.09
C ARG A 29 6.54 41.01 -14.43
N HIS A 30 5.45 41.53 -15.01
CA HIS A 30 5.39 42.92 -15.52
C HIS A 30 5.03 44.03 -14.50
N LYS A 31 4.83 43.74 -13.20
CA LYS A 31 4.62 44.81 -12.19
C LYS A 31 5.95 45.46 -11.76
N LYS A 32 5.93 46.81 -11.64
CA LYS A 32 7.11 47.69 -11.71
C LYS A 32 8.15 47.61 -10.57
N HIS A 33 7.88 46.98 -9.42
CA HIS A 33 8.85 46.89 -8.30
C HIS A 33 8.78 45.57 -7.50
N GLY A 34 9.91 44.88 -7.32
CA GLY A 34 10.03 43.57 -6.64
C GLY A 34 10.32 42.42 -7.61
N VAL A 35 11.32 42.60 -8.48
CA VAL A 35 11.60 41.71 -9.63
C VAL A 35 11.97 40.29 -9.16
N ASP A 36 12.82 40.16 -8.14
CA ASP A 36 13.33 38.85 -7.70
C ASP A 36 12.25 37.95 -7.07
N THR A 37 11.37 38.55 -6.25
CA THR A 37 10.27 37.80 -5.60
C THR A 37 9.19 37.41 -6.62
N ARG A 38 8.94 38.25 -7.62
CA ARG A 38 7.92 37.99 -8.65
C ARG A 38 8.38 37.00 -9.69
N ASP A 39 9.65 37.03 -10.07
CA ASP A 39 10.21 36.05 -11.00
C ASP A 39 10.24 34.67 -10.33
N ALA A 40 10.58 34.59 -9.04
CA ALA A 40 10.47 33.36 -8.26
C ALA A 40 9.02 32.82 -8.17
N MET A 41 8.03 33.71 -8.02
CA MET A 41 6.61 33.33 -8.00
C MET A 41 6.10 32.88 -9.39
N ALA A 42 6.48 33.58 -10.46
CA ALA A 42 6.13 33.22 -11.83
C ALA A 42 6.76 31.88 -12.24
N GLN A 43 8.04 31.68 -11.93
CA GLN A 43 8.74 30.41 -12.15
C GLN A 43 8.13 29.28 -11.32
N SER A 44 7.72 29.56 -10.07
CA SER A 44 6.99 28.58 -9.24
C SER A 44 5.64 28.21 -9.84
N LEU A 45 4.90 29.18 -10.39
CA LEU A 45 3.59 28.94 -11.01
C LEU A 45 3.71 28.11 -12.29
N GLU A 46 4.67 28.43 -13.15
CA GLU A 46 4.96 27.67 -14.37
C GLU A 46 5.44 26.25 -14.05
N LYS A 47 6.28 26.11 -13.01
CA LYS A 47 6.78 24.81 -12.57
C LYS A 47 5.69 23.99 -11.88
N MET A 48 4.76 24.61 -11.16
CA MET A 48 3.55 23.95 -10.64
C MET A 48 2.62 23.53 -11.77
N GLY A 49 2.50 24.31 -12.86
CA GLY A 49 1.78 23.89 -14.06
C GLY A 49 2.42 22.67 -14.73
N LEU A 50 3.74 22.68 -14.89
CA LEU A 50 4.52 21.54 -15.40
C LEU A 50 4.43 20.32 -14.47
N LEU A 51 4.46 20.52 -13.15
CA LEU A 51 4.33 19.47 -12.14
C LEU A 51 2.90 18.95 -12.01
N ALA A 52 1.88 19.75 -12.28
CA ALA A 52 0.49 19.29 -12.38
C ALA A 52 0.29 18.44 -13.65
N MET A 53 0.95 18.80 -14.76
CA MET A 53 1.02 17.95 -15.95
C MET A 53 1.83 16.65 -15.72
N GLN A 54 2.84 16.67 -14.85
CA GLN A 54 3.59 15.47 -14.43
C GLN A 54 2.90 14.70 -13.27
N GLY A 55 1.99 15.35 -12.55
CA GLY A 55 1.30 14.91 -11.33
C GLY A 55 0.22 13.86 -11.54
N ILE A 56 0.03 13.41 -12.79
CA ILE A 56 -0.78 12.23 -13.15
C ILE A 56 -0.14 10.93 -12.57
N LYS A 57 1.05 10.99 -11.95
CA LYS A 57 1.77 9.82 -11.41
C LYS A 57 1.80 9.67 -9.88
N ASP A 58 1.63 10.71 -9.06
CA ASP A 58 1.55 10.58 -7.58
C ASP A 58 1.09 11.90 -6.90
N PRO A 59 -0.20 12.02 -6.48
CA PRO A 59 -0.76 13.23 -5.85
C PRO A 59 -0.14 13.59 -4.49
N ASN A 60 0.36 12.61 -3.74
CA ASN A 60 0.91 12.82 -2.39
C ASN A 60 2.33 13.38 -2.42
N SER A 61 3.08 13.10 -3.49
CA SER A 61 4.39 13.70 -3.70
C SER A 61 4.30 15.18 -4.05
N VAL A 62 3.26 15.61 -4.78
CA VAL A 62 3.10 17.00 -5.25
C VAL A 62 2.81 17.96 -4.10
N ALA A 63 1.90 17.59 -3.18
CA ALA A 63 1.62 18.41 -2.00
C ALA A 63 2.84 18.53 -1.06
N ARG A 64 3.63 17.45 -0.96
CA ARG A 64 4.82 17.39 -0.11
C ARG A 64 6.03 18.09 -0.74
N GLN A 65 6.20 18.00 -2.05
CA GLN A 65 7.25 18.71 -2.79
C GLN A 65 6.92 20.21 -2.94
N ALA A 66 5.65 20.59 -3.06
CA ALA A 66 5.21 21.98 -2.98
C ALA A 66 5.46 22.56 -1.57
N TYR A 67 5.22 21.76 -0.53
CA TYR A 67 5.55 22.09 0.85
C TYR A 67 7.08 22.23 1.06
N ASP A 68 7.88 21.28 0.57
CA ASP A 68 9.34 21.31 0.70
C ASP A 68 9.99 22.46 -0.11
N MET A 69 9.40 22.86 -1.24
CA MET A 69 9.83 24.04 -2.01
C MET A 69 9.46 25.38 -1.36
N ALA A 70 8.29 25.46 -0.70
CA ALA A 70 7.94 26.62 0.13
C ALA A 70 8.86 26.74 1.36
N MET A 71 9.37 25.61 1.85
CA MET A 71 10.32 25.54 2.98
C MET A 71 11.77 25.81 2.59
N SER A 72 12.20 25.51 1.35
CA SER A 72 13.60 25.67 0.92
C SER A 72 13.97 27.09 0.50
N THR A 73 12.99 27.96 0.21
CA THR A 73 13.23 29.32 -0.28
C THR A 73 13.32 30.39 0.81
N GLN A 74 13.16 30.06 2.09
CA GLN A 74 13.15 31.05 3.18
C GLN A 74 13.86 30.57 4.46
N GLN A 75 15.15 30.29 4.36
CA GLN A 75 15.99 29.87 5.49
C GLN A 75 16.21 30.96 6.57
N GLU A 76 15.58 32.14 6.50
CA GLU A 76 16.01 33.31 7.29
C GLU A 76 15.09 33.82 8.42
N ASN A 77 13.88 33.32 8.69
CA ASN A 77 13.08 33.88 9.81
C ASN A 77 12.32 32.85 10.67
N ARG A 78 13.00 32.36 11.72
CA ARG A 78 12.54 31.28 12.64
C ARG A 78 11.46 31.67 13.66
N THR A 79 11.21 32.95 13.92
CA THR A 79 10.38 33.35 15.08
C THR A 79 8.88 33.38 14.77
N GLY A 80 8.47 33.73 13.55
CA GLY A 80 7.05 33.70 13.14
C GLY A 80 6.50 32.29 12.88
N PHE A 81 7.39 31.30 12.70
CA PHE A 81 7.02 29.94 12.30
C PHE A 81 6.53 29.08 13.47
N ILE A 82 7.04 29.30 14.69
CA ILE A 82 6.61 28.55 15.89
C ILE A 82 5.16 28.91 16.26
N GLU A 83 4.78 30.18 16.09
CA GLU A 83 3.41 30.62 16.34
C GLU A 83 2.41 30.12 15.28
N ASN A 84 2.81 30.04 14.01
CA ASN A 84 1.96 29.53 12.93
C ASN A 84 1.85 28.00 12.92
N LYS A 85 2.92 27.27 13.22
CA LYS A 85 2.90 25.81 13.38
C LYS A 85 1.95 25.38 14.52
N ASN A 86 2.05 26.04 15.68
CA ASN A 86 1.15 25.79 16.81
C ASN A 86 -0.31 26.21 16.52
N ARG A 87 -0.55 27.13 15.57
CA ARG A 87 -1.91 27.51 15.12
C ARG A 87 -2.50 26.50 14.13
N ILE A 88 -1.69 25.90 13.28
CA ILE A 88 -2.11 24.87 12.31
C ILE A 88 -2.39 23.54 13.03
N ASP A 89 -1.55 23.15 13.99
CA ASP A 89 -1.78 21.93 14.79
C ASP A 89 -3.04 22.03 15.68
N LYS A 90 -3.48 23.25 16.02
CA LYS A 90 -4.74 23.52 16.73
C LYS A 90 -5.98 23.55 15.83
N LEU A 91 -5.82 23.65 14.51
CA LEU A 91 -6.95 23.67 13.55
C LEU A 91 -7.46 22.26 13.20
N THR A 92 -6.67 21.22 13.46
CA THR A 92 -6.98 19.81 13.15
C THR A 92 -7.56 19.02 14.33
N THR A 93 -7.63 19.61 15.53
CA THR A 93 -8.12 18.99 16.76
C THR A 93 -9.29 19.80 17.36
N ALA A 94 -10.54 19.40 17.09
CA ALA A 94 -11.76 19.95 17.70
C ALA A 94 -11.75 19.71 19.24
N THR A 95 -12.37 20.47 20.15
CA THR A 95 -13.49 21.43 20.17
C THR A 95 -13.26 22.33 21.41
N ASN A 96 -13.68 23.60 21.37
CA ASN A 96 -13.61 24.62 22.44
C ASN A 96 -12.25 25.29 22.68
N VAL A 97 -11.85 26.25 21.84
CA VAL A 97 -10.93 27.31 22.31
C VAL A 97 -11.24 28.66 21.66
N ASP A 98 -11.41 29.64 22.54
CA ASP A 98 -11.41 31.12 22.39
C ASP A 98 -11.16 31.70 20.98
N VAL A 99 -12.22 32.28 20.42
CA VAL A 99 -12.29 32.96 19.10
C VAL A 99 -11.56 34.31 19.03
N SER A 100 -10.98 34.80 20.12
CA SER A 100 -10.33 36.12 20.15
C SER A 100 -8.99 36.23 19.41
N LYS A 101 -8.48 35.13 18.82
CA LYS A 101 -7.17 35.09 18.12
C LYS A 101 -7.20 34.52 16.69
N GLU A 102 -8.37 34.29 16.12
CA GLU A 102 -8.48 33.99 14.69
C GLU A 102 -8.28 35.26 13.86
N MET A 103 -7.71 35.11 12.67
CA MET A 103 -7.70 36.20 11.69
C MET A 103 -9.14 36.39 11.20
N LEU A 104 -9.78 37.44 11.69
CA LEU A 104 -11.11 37.85 11.26
C LEU A 104 -11.01 38.49 9.88
N ASP A 105 -11.92 38.10 8.99
CA ASP A 105 -12.09 38.62 7.62
C ASP A 105 -11.05 38.13 6.57
N ALA A 106 -11.08 36.82 6.27
CA ALA A 106 -10.38 36.26 5.12
C ALA A 106 -11.29 36.27 3.88
N ARG A 107 -11.07 37.24 2.97
CA ARG A 107 -11.82 37.33 1.72
C ARG A 107 -11.11 36.57 0.62
N VAL A 108 -11.70 35.46 0.20
CA VAL A 108 -11.25 34.73 -0.98
C VAL A 108 -11.95 35.35 -2.19
N GLY A 109 -11.18 36.06 -3.02
CA GLY A 109 -11.72 36.70 -4.22
C GLY A 109 -12.20 35.67 -5.23
N ALA A 110 -13.48 35.70 -5.58
CA ALA A 110 -14.00 34.98 -6.74
C ALA A 110 -14.12 35.96 -7.91
N GLY A 111 -13.67 35.53 -9.10
CA GLY A 111 -14.09 36.15 -10.35
C GLY A 111 -15.62 36.12 -10.51
N SER A 112 -16.12 37.01 -11.37
CA SER A 112 -17.48 37.34 -11.87
C SER A 112 -18.79 36.60 -11.46
N GLN A 113 -18.82 35.64 -10.53
CA GLN A 113 -20.01 34.87 -10.15
C GLN A 113 -20.36 34.95 -8.63
N GLY A 114 -19.77 35.89 -7.90
CA GLY A 114 -20.13 36.18 -6.50
C GLY A 114 -19.36 35.34 -5.49
N GLY A 115 -18.44 35.98 -4.76
CA GLY A 115 -17.65 35.33 -3.71
C GLY A 115 -18.42 35.16 -2.40
N PHE A 116 -18.21 34.04 -1.72
CA PHE A 116 -18.66 33.85 -0.33
C PHE A 116 -17.70 34.57 0.63
N THR A 117 -18.27 35.29 1.59
CA THR A 117 -17.50 35.90 2.69
C THR A 117 -17.52 34.92 3.86
N TYR A 118 -16.34 34.55 4.35
CA TYR A 118 -16.21 33.65 5.50
C TYR A 118 -15.69 34.44 6.68
N ASP A 119 -16.31 34.25 7.85
CA ASP A 119 -16.00 35.02 9.07
C ASP A 119 -14.54 34.88 9.52
N ASN A 120 -13.89 33.75 9.17
CA ASN A 120 -12.49 33.50 9.44
C ASN A 120 -11.84 32.58 8.37
N LEU A 121 -10.51 32.56 8.36
CA LEU A 121 -9.70 31.77 7.41
C LEU A 121 -9.94 30.24 7.55
N GLY A 122 -10.21 29.76 8.76
CA GLY A 122 -10.52 28.34 8.99
C GLY A 122 -11.81 27.90 8.30
N ASN A 123 -12.82 28.78 8.25
CA ASN A 123 -14.08 28.54 7.57
C ASN A 123 -13.95 28.64 6.05
N ALA A 124 -13.08 29.53 5.55
CA ALA A 124 -12.75 29.59 4.13
C ALA A 124 -12.07 28.30 3.65
N ILE A 125 -11.08 27.80 4.40
CA ILE A 125 -10.37 26.57 4.06
C ILE A 125 -11.29 25.34 4.17
N ARG A 126 -12.07 25.23 5.25
CA ARG A 126 -13.04 24.14 5.40
C ARG A 126 -14.14 24.17 4.33
N GLY A 127 -14.59 25.36 3.93
CA GLY A 127 -15.52 25.52 2.81
C GLY A 127 -14.94 25.02 1.49
N GLN A 128 -13.68 25.34 1.20
CA GLN A 128 -13.02 24.85 -0.02
C GLN A 128 -12.70 23.35 0.02
N ILE A 129 -12.31 22.81 1.18
CA ILE A 129 -12.09 21.36 1.36
C ILE A 129 -13.41 20.60 1.19
N ASN A 130 -14.52 21.10 1.72
CA ASN A 130 -15.83 20.48 1.53
C ASN A 130 -16.28 20.53 0.06
N LEU A 131 -16.04 21.64 -0.65
CA LEU A 131 -16.29 21.74 -2.10
C LEU A 131 -15.44 20.74 -2.90
N LEU A 132 -14.16 20.60 -2.56
CA LEU A 132 -13.27 19.60 -3.15
C LEU A 132 -13.67 18.16 -2.80
N SER A 133 -14.18 17.92 -1.58
CA SER A 133 -14.66 16.62 -1.12
C SER A 133 -15.99 16.23 -1.77
N GLU A 134 -16.88 17.18 -2.03
CA GLU A 134 -18.10 16.95 -2.83
C GLU A 134 -17.77 16.66 -4.31
N GLN A 135 -16.64 17.18 -4.81
CA GLN A 135 -16.09 16.85 -6.13
C GLN A 135 -15.38 15.48 -6.17
N LEU A 136 -14.86 14.98 -5.04
CA LEU A 136 -14.13 13.71 -4.88
C LEU A 136 -15.01 12.57 -4.32
N ASP A 137 -16.25 12.47 -4.80
CA ASP A 137 -17.15 11.38 -4.40
C ASP A 137 -16.75 10.04 -5.07
N LEU A 138 -16.03 9.20 -4.33
CA LEU A 138 -15.58 7.86 -4.75
C LEU A 138 -16.74 6.91 -5.13
N SER A 139 -17.98 7.19 -4.69
CA SER A 139 -19.16 6.41 -5.09
C SER A 139 -19.58 6.65 -6.55
N LYS A 140 -19.02 7.68 -7.20
CA LYS A 140 -19.21 7.99 -8.63
C LYS A 140 -18.22 7.28 -9.56
N LEU A 141 -17.26 6.51 -9.02
CA LEU A 141 -16.19 5.89 -9.82
C LEU A 141 -16.58 4.56 -10.48
N THR A 142 -17.59 3.87 -9.94
CA THR A 142 -18.18 2.68 -10.54
C THR A 142 -19.70 2.82 -10.51
N ARG A 143 -20.33 2.92 -11.69
CA ARG A 143 -21.77 2.97 -11.84
C ARG A 143 -22.27 1.62 -12.32
N THR A 144 -22.94 0.87 -11.45
CA THR A 144 -23.65 -0.36 -11.86
C THR A 144 -24.72 0.00 -12.88
N VAL A 145 -24.76 -0.74 -13.99
CA VAL A 145 -25.76 -0.56 -15.04
C VAL A 145 -26.81 -1.64 -14.90
N THR A 146 -28.03 -1.26 -14.56
CA THR A 146 -29.17 -2.16 -14.66
C THR A 146 -29.53 -2.34 -16.14
N ILE A 147 -29.29 -3.53 -16.68
CA ILE A 147 -29.68 -3.87 -18.05
C ILE A 147 -31.20 -4.10 -18.05
N VAL A 148 -31.94 -3.21 -18.72
CA VAL A 148 -33.40 -3.28 -18.84
C VAL A 148 -33.75 -3.48 -20.31
N ALA A 149 -34.57 -4.49 -20.62
CA ALA A 149 -35.03 -4.72 -21.99
C ALA A 149 -35.84 -3.53 -22.52
N ASN A 150 -35.56 -3.13 -23.76
CA ASN A 150 -36.34 -2.15 -24.52
C ASN A 150 -37.04 -2.81 -25.72
N GLU A 151 -36.34 -3.69 -26.42
CA GLU A 151 -36.89 -4.46 -27.55
C GLU A 151 -36.64 -5.96 -27.33
N SER A 152 -37.64 -6.65 -26.79
CA SER A 152 -37.61 -8.10 -26.60
C SER A 152 -37.83 -8.86 -27.92
N GLY A 153 -37.22 -10.04 -28.01
CA GLY A 153 -37.22 -10.88 -29.21
C GLY A 153 -36.28 -10.37 -30.31
N LYS A 154 -35.35 -9.47 -30.00
CA LYS A 154 -34.44 -8.84 -30.97
C LYS A 154 -33.01 -8.78 -30.47
N TYR A 155 -32.06 -8.77 -31.41
CA TYR A 155 -30.64 -8.49 -31.18
C TYR A 155 -30.06 -7.68 -32.33
N ILE A 156 -28.88 -7.10 -32.14
CA ILE A 156 -28.14 -6.40 -33.17
C ILE A 156 -27.10 -7.36 -33.75
N SER A 157 -27.09 -7.58 -35.06
CA SER A 157 -26.09 -8.41 -35.72
C SER A 157 -24.71 -7.75 -35.66
N ALA A 158 -23.65 -8.54 -35.86
CA ALA A 158 -22.27 -8.04 -35.97
C ALA A 158 -22.06 -7.04 -37.12
N SER A 159 -23.02 -6.94 -38.04
CA SER A 159 -23.06 -5.95 -39.12
C SER A 159 -23.89 -4.71 -38.80
N GLY A 160 -24.50 -4.63 -37.61
CA GLY A 160 -25.27 -3.45 -37.17
C GLY A 160 -26.77 -3.48 -37.52
N ASN A 161 -27.27 -4.60 -38.04
CA ASN A 161 -28.68 -4.75 -38.41
C ASN A 161 -29.48 -5.32 -37.24
N VAL A 162 -30.72 -4.86 -37.05
CA VAL A 162 -31.63 -5.46 -36.07
C VAL A 162 -32.21 -6.76 -36.63
N ALA A 163 -32.05 -7.85 -35.91
CA ALA A 163 -32.56 -9.17 -36.26
C ALA A 163 -33.48 -9.70 -35.15
N SER A 164 -34.51 -10.47 -35.53
CA SER A 164 -35.45 -11.08 -34.59
C SER A 164 -34.98 -12.48 -34.16
N ALA A 165 -34.89 -12.72 -32.86
CA ALA A 165 -34.63 -14.04 -32.28
C ALA A 165 -35.28 -14.16 -30.91
N SER A 166 -35.99 -15.27 -30.67
CA SER A 166 -36.59 -15.56 -29.37
C SER A 166 -35.52 -15.70 -28.29
N GLY A 167 -35.77 -15.13 -27.11
CA GLY A 167 -34.84 -15.16 -25.97
C GLY A 167 -33.75 -14.09 -26.02
N PHE A 168 -33.77 -13.18 -26.99
CA PHE A 168 -32.84 -12.04 -27.05
C PHE A 168 -33.53 -10.71 -26.77
N SER A 169 -32.79 -9.79 -26.18
CA SER A 169 -33.23 -8.41 -25.96
C SER A 169 -32.15 -7.40 -26.34
N ILE A 170 -32.62 -6.25 -26.82
CA ILE A 170 -31.82 -5.02 -26.89
C ILE A 170 -32.17 -4.18 -25.66
N SER A 171 -31.15 -3.76 -24.91
CA SER A 171 -31.33 -2.95 -23.71
C SER A 171 -31.89 -1.55 -24.03
N LYS A 172 -32.37 -0.86 -22.99
CA LYS A 172 -32.51 0.60 -23.01
C LYS A 172 -31.15 1.25 -23.28
N GLU A 173 -31.20 2.48 -23.76
CA GLU A 173 -30.05 3.31 -24.03
C GLU A 173 -29.24 3.58 -22.75
N ILE A 174 -27.92 3.40 -22.86
CA ILE A 174 -26.93 3.62 -21.80
C ILE A 174 -26.03 4.76 -22.27
N SER A 175 -25.98 5.85 -21.51
CA SER A 175 -25.12 6.99 -21.82
C SER A 175 -23.74 6.82 -21.21
N LEU A 176 -22.70 7.04 -22.02
CA LEU A 176 -21.31 7.05 -21.62
C LEU A 176 -20.72 8.44 -21.90
N LEU A 177 -20.00 9.00 -20.94
CA LEU A 177 -19.19 10.19 -21.15
C LEU A 177 -17.84 9.82 -21.77
N ALA A 178 -17.22 10.76 -22.48
CA ALA A 178 -15.87 10.59 -23.01
C ALA A 178 -14.89 10.16 -21.89
N GLY A 179 -14.18 9.06 -22.11
CA GLY A 179 -13.26 8.45 -21.14
C GLY A 179 -13.86 7.38 -20.23
N GLU A 180 -15.19 7.20 -20.19
CA GLU A 180 -15.81 6.10 -19.45
C GLU A 180 -15.62 4.75 -20.18
N THR A 181 -15.41 3.68 -19.41
CA THR A 181 -15.34 2.31 -19.92
C THR A 181 -16.55 1.52 -19.46
N LEU A 182 -17.33 1.01 -20.41
CA LEU A 182 -18.45 0.10 -20.17
C LEU A 182 -17.94 -1.34 -20.21
N TYR A 183 -18.16 -2.08 -19.13
CA TYR A 183 -17.96 -3.52 -19.05
C TYR A 183 -19.30 -4.23 -19.15
N VAL A 184 -19.35 -5.25 -20.00
CA VAL A 184 -20.54 -6.08 -20.21
C VAL A 184 -20.16 -7.53 -20.04
N GLN A 185 -20.83 -8.20 -19.12
CA GLN A 185 -20.83 -9.64 -19.01
C GLN A 185 -22.14 -10.18 -19.60
N ALA A 186 -22.02 -11.03 -20.62
CA ALA A 186 -23.16 -11.64 -21.30
C ALA A 186 -22.80 -13.08 -21.69
N SER A 187 -23.75 -14.01 -21.53
CA SER A 187 -23.54 -15.43 -21.83
C SER A 187 -24.64 -15.99 -22.73
N GLY A 188 -24.39 -17.14 -23.37
CA GLY A 188 -25.32 -17.81 -24.30
C GLY A 188 -24.80 -17.89 -25.75
N TYR A 189 -25.66 -18.29 -26.68
CA TYR A 189 -25.32 -18.45 -28.12
C TYR A 189 -25.19 -17.07 -28.81
N LEU A 190 -24.06 -16.39 -28.59
CA LEU A 190 -23.84 -14.98 -28.96
C LEU A 190 -23.16 -14.79 -30.34
N THR A 191 -23.04 -15.82 -31.16
CA THR A 191 -22.34 -15.77 -32.45
C THR A 191 -22.97 -14.77 -33.41
N ASN A 192 -22.14 -13.94 -34.06
CA ASN A 192 -22.57 -12.89 -35.00
C ASN A 192 -23.46 -11.78 -34.41
N ILE A 193 -23.34 -11.51 -33.11
CA ILE A 193 -24.07 -10.44 -32.41
C ILE A 193 -23.13 -9.26 -32.11
N ALA A 194 -23.64 -8.03 -32.25
CA ALA A 194 -23.02 -6.83 -31.69
C ALA A 194 -23.45 -6.72 -30.21
N ILE A 195 -22.52 -7.02 -29.31
CA ILE A 195 -22.76 -6.97 -27.86
C ILE A 195 -22.96 -5.53 -27.40
N VAL A 196 -22.16 -4.60 -27.92
CA VAL A 196 -22.32 -3.16 -27.69
C VAL A 196 -22.45 -2.47 -29.04
N ALA A 197 -23.48 -1.65 -29.20
CA ALA A 197 -23.70 -0.90 -30.43
C ALA A 197 -24.14 0.54 -30.15
N LYS A 198 -23.67 1.47 -30.97
CA LYS A 198 -24.11 2.88 -30.99
C LYS A 198 -25.29 3.00 -31.95
N LYS A 199 -26.34 3.72 -31.58
CA LYS A 199 -27.46 4.01 -32.49
C LYS A 199 -27.07 5.18 -33.38
N GLU A 200 -27.14 4.99 -34.69
CA GLU A 200 -26.95 6.06 -35.68
C GLU A 200 -28.12 6.04 -36.67
N ASN A 201 -28.97 7.07 -36.59
CA ASN A 201 -30.21 7.18 -37.38
C ASN A 201 -31.13 5.96 -37.18
N SER A 202 -31.52 5.29 -38.27
CA SER A 202 -32.36 4.08 -38.28
C SER A 202 -31.54 2.76 -38.20
N SER A 203 -30.23 2.84 -37.92
CA SER A 203 -29.30 1.70 -37.91
C SER A 203 -28.43 1.70 -36.65
N TYR A 204 -27.74 0.59 -36.40
CA TYR A 204 -26.78 0.49 -35.31
C TYR A 204 -25.36 0.32 -35.85
N VAL A 205 -24.38 0.99 -35.25
CA VAL A 205 -22.97 0.77 -35.48
C VAL A 205 -22.45 -0.17 -34.42
N SER A 206 -21.97 -1.35 -34.83
CA SER A 206 -21.37 -2.32 -33.92
C SER A 206 -20.05 -1.77 -33.37
N LEU A 207 -20.00 -1.57 -32.06
CA LEU A 207 -18.81 -1.12 -31.34
C LEU A 207 -18.00 -2.31 -30.83
N ILE A 208 -18.69 -3.30 -30.25
CA ILE A 208 -18.08 -4.56 -29.81
C ILE A 208 -18.90 -5.73 -30.36
N LYS A 209 -18.20 -6.65 -31.01
CA LYS A 209 -18.77 -7.88 -31.59
C LYS A 209 -18.51 -9.04 -30.64
N SER A 210 -19.46 -9.96 -30.56
CA SER A 210 -19.21 -11.24 -29.93
C SER A 210 -18.15 -11.99 -30.72
N ILE A 211 -17.17 -12.53 -29.99
CA ILE A 211 -15.99 -13.18 -30.58
C ILE A 211 -16.26 -14.69 -30.72
N ASP A 212 -17.06 -15.28 -29.84
CA ASP A 212 -17.56 -16.66 -29.93
C ASP A 212 -18.77 -16.84 -28.98
N SER A 213 -19.36 -18.04 -28.96
CA SER A 213 -20.46 -18.41 -28.07
C SER A 213 -20.06 -18.65 -26.61
N VAL A 214 -18.80 -18.38 -26.23
CA VAL A 214 -18.20 -18.76 -24.94
C VAL A 214 -17.64 -17.56 -24.19
N ASN A 215 -17.22 -16.50 -24.88
CA ASN A 215 -16.65 -15.28 -24.34
C ASN A 215 -17.72 -14.49 -23.61
N ARG A 216 -17.50 -14.32 -22.30
CA ARG A 216 -18.48 -13.74 -21.38
C ARG A 216 -18.17 -12.33 -20.93
N LYS A 217 -17.09 -11.71 -21.39
CA LYS A 217 -16.66 -10.38 -20.93
C LYS A 217 -16.27 -9.51 -22.11
N TYR A 218 -16.85 -8.33 -22.17
CA TYR A 218 -16.68 -7.35 -23.23
C TYR A 218 -16.44 -5.98 -22.59
N SER A 219 -15.59 -5.15 -23.20
CA SER A 219 -15.38 -3.79 -22.74
C SER A 219 -15.38 -2.81 -23.92
N TYR A 220 -15.90 -1.61 -23.68
CA TYR A 220 -15.89 -0.51 -24.63
C TYR A 220 -15.54 0.79 -23.91
N GLN A 221 -14.46 1.43 -24.33
CA GLN A 221 -14.07 2.76 -23.85
C GLN A 221 -14.62 3.84 -24.78
N ALA A 222 -15.44 4.73 -24.24
CA ALA A 222 -16.00 5.87 -24.94
C ALA A 222 -14.90 6.90 -25.23
N ARG A 223 -14.74 7.29 -26.51
CA ARG A 223 -13.79 8.35 -26.92
C ARG A 223 -14.42 9.73 -26.98
N GLU A 224 -15.74 9.76 -26.97
CA GLU A 224 -16.62 10.92 -27.02
C GLU A 224 -17.86 10.56 -26.20
N ASP A 225 -18.66 11.56 -25.83
CA ASP A 225 -19.97 11.30 -25.22
C ASP A 225 -20.83 10.49 -26.20
N VAL A 226 -21.27 9.30 -25.79
CA VAL A 226 -21.90 8.33 -26.68
C VAL A 226 -23.02 7.57 -25.96
N THR A 227 -24.12 7.36 -26.68
CA THR A 227 -25.21 6.50 -26.24
C THR A 227 -25.11 5.13 -26.90
N VAL A 228 -25.08 4.08 -26.10
CA VAL A 228 -24.95 2.69 -26.54
C VAL A 228 -26.11 1.83 -26.07
N VAL A 229 -26.30 0.69 -26.72
CA VAL A 229 -27.23 -0.37 -26.30
C VAL A 229 -26.49 -1.70 -26.23
N ILE A 230 -27.00 -2.62 -25.42
CA ILE A 230 -26.46 -3.96 -25.23
C ILE A 230 -27.41 -4.98 -25.84
N SER A 231 -26.89 -5.88 -26.68
CA SER A 231 -27.62 -7.10 -27.10
C SER A 231 -27.26 -8.25 -26.15
N TYR A 232 -28.26 -8.90 -25.57
CA TYR A 232 -28.05 -10.01 -24.64
C TYR A 232 -29.14 -11.08 -24.76
N ASN A 233 -28.84 -12.29 -24.28
CA ASN A 233 -29.81 -13.37 -24.19
C ASN A 233 -30.44 -13.38 -22.80
N GLU A 234 -31.77 -13.29 -22.74
CA GLU A 234 -32.55 -13.19 -21.50
C GLU A 234 -32.51 -14.47 -20.65
N GLN A 235 -32.22 -15.62 -21.26
CA GLN A 235 -32.18 -16.92 -20.56
C GLN A 235 -30.90 -17.12 -19.74
N TYR A 236 -29.91 -16.25 -19.91
CA TYR A 236 -28.59 -16.39 -19.31
C TYR A 236 -28.20 -15.17 -18.50
N GLU A 237 -27.29 -15.38 -17.55
CA GLU A 237 -26.80 -14.30 -16.69
C GLU A 237 -26.08 -13.23 -17.50
N HIS A 238 -26.43 -11.99 -17.19
CA HIS A 238 -25.87 -10.79 -17.77
C HIS A 238 -25.73 -9.69 -16.71
N SER A 239 -24.66 -8.90 -16.82
CA SER A 239 -24.41 -7.74 -15.97
C SER A 239 -23.60 -6.70 -16.70
N ALA A 240 -23.72 -5.44 -16.30
CA ALA A 240 -22.88 -4.37 -16.82
C ALA A 240 -22.56 -3.33 -15.75
N PHE A 241 -21.41 -2.70 -15.88
CA PHE A 241 -20.98 -1.59 -15.04
C PHE A 241 -20.09 -0.64 -15.85
N ILE A 242 -20.05 0.62 -15.41
CA ILE A 242 -19.28 1.68 -16.05
C ILE A 242 -18.24 2.17 -15.07
N THR A 243 -17.00 2.33 -15.54
CA THR A 243 -15.90 2.96 -14.82
C THR A 243 -15.50 4.25 -15.51
N SER A 244 -14.89 5.18 -14.76
CA SER A 244 -14.21 6.33 -15.36
C SER A 244 -12.74 6.00 -15.70
N SER A 245 -12.13 6.73 -16.64
CA SER A 245 -10.73 6.52 -17.08
C SER A 245 -9.68 6.52 -15.95
N LEU A 246 -9.99 7.17 -14.82
CA LEU A 246 -9.16 7.12 -13.61
C LEU A 246 -9.07 5.71 -13.01
N PHE A 247 -10.11 4.88 -13.18
CA PHE A 247 -10.16 3.51 -12.64
C PHE A 247 -9.44 2.49 -13.52
N ASP A 248 -9.42 2.67 -14.84
CA ASP A 248 -8.67 1.79 -15.74
C ASP A 248 -7.16 1.93 -15.48
N GLU A 249 -6.68 3.14 -15.16
CA GLU A 249 -5.28 3.35 -14.77
C GLU A 249 -4.96 2.76 -13.39
N ILE A 250 -5.91 2.73 -12.45
CA ILE A 250 -5.72 2.13 -11.11
C ILE A 250 -5.77 0.59 -11.18
N THR A 251 -6.70 0.03 -11.95
CA THR A 251 -6.89 -1.42 -12.12
C THR A 251 -5.78 -2.03 -12.99
N LEU A 252 -5.35 -1.33 -14.06
CA LEU A 252 -4.19 -1.76 -14.86
C LEU A 252 -2.85 -1.53 -14.12
N LYS A 253 -2.76 -0.59 -13.17
CA LYS A 253 -1.55 -0.42 -12.35
C LYS A 253 -1.48 -1.43 -11.20
N SER A 254 -2.59 -1.89 -10.62
CA SER A 254 -2.57 -3.03 -9.69
C SER A 254 -2.12 -4.32 -10.38
N ASP A 255 -2.56 -4.54 -11.62
CA ASP A 255 -2.17 -5.72 -12.42
C ASP A 255 -0.73 -5.63 -12.95
N ARG A 256 -0.16 -4.43 -13.09
CA ARG A 256 1.23 -4.18 -13.52
C ARG A 256 2.24 -4.09 -12.38
N LEU A 257 1.79 -4.14 -11.13
CA LEU A 257 2.66 -4.11 -9.94
C LEU A 257 2.89 -5.50 -9.33
N ALA A 258 2.17 -6.54 -9.76
CA ALA A 258 2.51 -7.91 -9.41
C ALA A 258 3.68 -8.38 -10.30
N PRO A 259 4.87 -8.69 -9.76
CA PRO A 259 5.94 -9.26 -10.57
C PRO A 259 5.45 -10.59 -11.17
N ASN A 260 5.55 -10.73 -12.50
CA ASN A 260 5.33 -12.01 -13.15
C ASN A 260 6.24 -13.04 -12.48
N LEU A 261 5.66 -14.03 -11.81
CA LEU A 261 6.44 -15.10 -11.23
C LEU A 261 7.04 -15.93 -12.37
N LYS A 262 8.36 -15.90 -12.53
CA LYS A 262 9.05 -16.76 -13.50
C LYS A 262 9.02 -18.18 -12.96
N VAL A 263 8.34 -19.06 -13.68
CA VAL A 263 8.19 -20.47 -13.29
C VAL A 263 8.88 -21.36 -14.33
N ASP A 264 9.82 -22.17 -13.84
CA ASP A 264 10.46 -23.21 -14.62
C ASP A 264 9.62 -24.49 -14.56
N TRP A 265 9.50 -25.19 -15.70
CA TRP A 265 8.60 -26.33 -15.87
C TRP A 265 9.39 -27.63 -16.10
N ILE A 266 8.89 -28.71 -15.50
CA ILE A 266 9.29 -30.08 -15.77
C ILE A 266 8.17 -30.70 -16.63
N HIS A 267 8.50 -31.10 -17.85
CA HIS A 267 7.55 -31.77 -18.75
C HIS A 267 7.44 -33.27 -18.44
N GLY A 268 6.30 -33.85 -18.79
CA GLY A 268 6.06 -35.28 -18.67
C GLY A 268 5.59 -35.73 -17.28
N ASN A 269 5.23 -34.80 -16.39
CA ASN A 269 4.84 -35.12 -15.01
C ASN A 269 3.74 -34.19 -14.49
N PHE A 270 2.96 -34.68 -13.51
CA PHE A 270 1.94 -33.92 -12.78
C PHE A 270 1.71 -34.48 -11.37
N VAL A 271 1.10 -33.67 -10.51
CA VAL A 271 0.56 -34.14 -9.23
C VAL A 271 -0.92 -34.46 -9.39
N SER A 272 -1.32 -35.68 -9.04
CA SER A 272 -2.73 -36.08 -9.03
C SER A 272 -3.50 -35.46 -7.86
N GLY A 273 -4.83 -35.43 -7.93
CA GLY A 273 -5.72 -34.94 -6.87
C GLY A 273 -5.65 -35.74 -5.56
N LYS A 274 -4.90 -36.84 -5.53
CA LYS A 274 -4.58 -37.62 -4.32
C LYS A 274 -3.17 -37.35 -3.78
N GLY A 275 -2.39 -36.49 -4.42
CA GLY A 275 -1.03 -36.15 -4.01
C GLY A 275 0.06 -37.04 -4.61
N ASN A 276 -0.28 -37.98 -5.50
CA ASN A 276 0.74 -38.81 -6.16
C ASN A 276 1.40 -38.03 -7.30
N TYR A 277 2.73 -38.02 -7.33
CA TYR A 277 3.53 -37.55 -8.46
C TYR A 277 3.53 -38.61 -9.57
N SER A 278 3.01 -38.29 -10.75
CA SER A 278 2.73 -39.24 -11.83
C SER A 278 3.28 -38.75 -13.16
N SER A 279 3.70 -39.67 -14.02
CA SER A 279 4.23 -39.37 -15.35
C SER A 279 3.13 -39.36 -16.41
N SER A 280 3.15 -38.34 -17.27
CA SER A 280 2.31 -38.22 -18.46
C SER A 280 2.82 -37.10 -19.35
N ASP A 281 3.09 -37.40 -20.62
CA ASP A 281 3.60 -36.45 -21.62
C ASP A 281 2.62 -35.31 -21.93
N SER A 282 1.35 -35.47 -21.55
CA SER A 282 0.34 -34.42 -21.69
C SER A 282 0.41 -33.35 -20.61
N PHE A 283 1.24 -33.53 -19.57
CA PHE A 283 1.30 -32.60 -18.45
C PHE A 283 2.71 -32.09 -18.15
N LYS A 284 2.75 -30.98 -17.41
CA LYS A 284 3.93 -30.38 -16.83
C LYS A 284 3.65 -29.97 -15.39
N VAL A 285 4.70 -29.98 -14.59
CA VAL A 285 4.71 -29.53 -13.20
C VAL A 285 5.79 -28.49 -13.00
N SER A 286 5.54 -27.46 -12.20
CA SER A 286 6.55 -26.45 -11.92
C SER A 286 7.67 -26.99 -11.04
N MET A 287 8.84 -26.37 -11.10
CA MET A 287 9.78 -26.39 -9.98
C MET A 287 9.09 -25.84 -8.71
N PRO A 288 9.49 -26.26 -7.50
CA PRO A 288 8.91 -25.74 -6.26
C PRO A 288 9.05 -24.21 -6.16
N ILE A 289 7.93 -23.55 -5.88
CA ILE A 289 7.79 -22.11 -5.74
C ILE A 289 7.62 -21.81 -4.25
N LYS A 290 8.44 -20.92 -3.70
CA LYS A 290 8.26 -20.44 -2.33
C LYS A 290 7.13 -19.40 -2.28
N LEU A 291 6.08 -19.69 -1.53
CA LEU A 291 4.92 -18.80 -1.35
C LEU A 291 4.64 -18.59 0.15
N GLN A 292 4.07 -17.43 0.45
CA GLN A 292 3.71 -17.02 1.82
C GLN A 292 2.19 -17.05 2.00
N ARG A 293 1.75 -17.24 3.25
CA ARG A 293 0.34 -17.11 3.63
C ARG A 293 -0.18 -15.73 3.19
N GLY A 294 -1.36 -15.73 2.57
CA GLY A 294 -1.96 -14.54 2.00
C GLY A 294 -1.51 -14.24 0.57
N ASP A 295 -0.52 -14.93 0.00
CA ASP A 295 -0.29 -14.84 -1.45
C ASP A 295 -1.51 -15.39 -2.20
N VAL A 296 -2.00 -14.71 -3.23
CA VAL A 296 -3.08 -15.20 -4.10
C VAL A 296 -2.49 -15.52 -5.46
N LEU A 297 -2.52 -16.79 -5.82
CA LEU A 297 -2.14 -17.28 -7.13
C LEU A 297 -3.29 -17.12 -8.10
N ASN A 298 -3.13 -16.24 -9.08
CA ASN A 298 -4.03 -16.11 -10.22
C ASN A 298 -3.37 -16.70 -11.46
N PHE A 299 -4.00 -17.71 -12.06
CA PHE A 299 -3.50 -18.31 -13.31
C PHE A 299 -4.64 -18.88 -14.16
N THR A 300 -4.32 -19.11 -15.43
CA THR A 300 -5.21 -19.77 -16.39
C THR A 300 -4.70 -21.17 -16.67
N ALA A 301 -5.53 -22.19 -16.50
CA ALA A 301 -5.25 -23.58 -16.90
C ALA A 301 -6.33 -24.08 -17.86
N LYS A 302 -5.97 -24.80 -18.93
CA LYS A 302 -6.91 -25.34 -19.92
C LYS A 302 -6.59 -26.82 -20.17
N GLY A 303 -7.57 -27.61 -20.62
CA GLY A 303 -7.35 -29.02 -21.00
C GLY A 303 -8.01 -30.04 -20.07
N TYR A 304 -7.77 -31.34 -20.31
CA TYR A 304 -8.36 -32.43 -19.53
C TYR A 304 -7.68 -32.56 -18.16
N LEU A 305 -8.10 -31.72 -17.20
CA LEU A 305 -7.47 -31.57 -15.89
C LEU A 305 -8.19 -32.34 -14.76
N THR A 306 -9.11 -33.25 -15.06
CA THR A 306 -9.88 -33.96 -14.04
C THR A 306 -8.97 -34.76 -13.10
N ASN A 307 -9.11 -34.55 -11.78
CA ASN A 307 -8.27 -35.16 -10.74
C ASN A 307 -6.78 -34.82 -10.84
N VAL A 308 -6.44 -33.63 -11.36
CA VAL A 308 -5.09 -33.06 -11.28
C VAL A 308 -5.04 -32.07 -10.12
N ALA A 309 -4.03 -32.17 -9.26
CA ALA A 309 -3.75 -31.15 -8.27
C ALA A 309 -3.07 -29.97 -8.97
N LEU A 310 -3.88 -28.97 -9.32
CA LEU A 310 -3.40 -27.75 -9.95
C LEU A 310 -2.41 -27.01 -9.07
N ILE A 311 -2.61 -27.06 -7.75
CA ILE A 311 -1.66 -26.57 -6.76
C ILE A 311 -1.51 -27.64 -5.70
N ALA A 312 -0.26 -27.97 -5.35
CA ALA A 312 0.06 -28.84 -4.24
C ALA A 312 1.18 -28.23 -3.38
N LEU A 313 1.05 -28.34 -2.07
CA LEU A 313 2.12 -28.08 -1.12
C LEU A 313 3.15 -29.21 -1.23
N PHE A 314 4.41 -28.86 -1.40
CA PHE A 314 5.53 -29.78 -1.51
C PHE A 314 6.34 -29.82 -0.20
N ASN A 315 6.50 -31.02 0.37
CA ASN A 315 7.41 -31.27 1.47
C ASN A 315 8.72 -31.88 0.94
N PRO A 316 9.85 -31.14 0.93
CA PRO A 316 11.12 -31.64 0.39
C PRO A 316 11.78 -32.71 1.27
N GLU A 317 11.49 -32.77 2.58
CA GLU A 317 12.09 -33.75 3.49
C GLU A 317 11.52 -35.15 3.27
N GLU A 318 10.21 -35.22 3.02
CA GLU A 318 9.48 -36.47 2.82
C GLU A 318 9.21 -36.77 1.33
N ASN A 319 9.52 -35.81 0.45
CA ASN A 319 9.18 -35.85 -0.98
C ASN A 319 7.69 -36.13 -1.25
N THR A 320 6.82 -35.50 -0.46
CA THR A 320 5.37 -35.66 -0.53
C THR A 320 4.69 -34.41 -1.08
N TYR A 321 3.52 -34.60 -1.70
CA TYR A 321 2.71 -33.53 -2.27
C TYR A 321 1.31 -33.57 -1.65
N THR A 322 0.90 -32.48 -1.01
CA THR A 322 -0.45 -32.34 -0.47
C THR A 322 -1.27 -31.46 -1.41
N PRO A 323 -2.26 -32.00 -2.13
CA PRO A 323 -3.13 -31.21 -2.99
C PRO A 323 -3.88 -30.15 -2.18
N VAL A 324 -3.82 -28.89 -2.62
CA VAL A 324 -4.55 -27.77 -2.00
C VAL A 324 -5.57 -27.15 -2.95
N LEU A 325 -5.37 -27.33 -4.27
CA LEU A 325 -6.38 -27.06 -5.29
C LEU A 325 -6.41 -28.22 -6.28
N VAL A 326 -7.50 -28.96 -6.30
CA VAL A 326 -7.73 -30.05 -7.26
C VAL A 326 -8.72 -29.57 -8.32
N SER A 327 -8.39 -29.81 -9.58
CA SER A 327 -9.30 -29.50 -10.68
C SER A 327 -10.44 -30.51 -10.74
N GLU A 328 -11.66 -30.01 -10.53
CA GLU A 328 -12.89 -30.80 -10.59
C GLU A 328 -13.60 -30.69 -11.95
N ASP A 329 -13.36 -29.61 -12.71
CA ASP A 329 -13.95 -29.37 -14.03
C ASP A 329 -12.88 -29.04 -15.07
N SER A 330 -12.78 -29.89 -16.10
CA SER A 330 -11.92 -29.70 -17.28
C SER A 330 -12.26 -28.45 -18.12
N ASN A 331 -13.41 -27.81 -17.88
CA ASN A 331 -13.84 -26.60 -18.59
C ASN A 331 -13.58 -25.31 -17.80
N GLN A 332 -13.21 -25.39 -16.52
CA GLN A 332 -12.82 -24.24 -15.74
C GLN A 332 -11.45 -23.74 -16.21
N ARG A 333 -11.36 -22.44 -16.52
CA ARG A 333 -10.16 -21.87 -17.16
C ARG A 333 -9.36 -20.93 -16.28
N GLN A 334 -10.00 -20.31 -15.29
CA GLN A 334 -9.37 -19.33 -14.40
C GLN A 334 -9.40 -19.86 -12.97
N TYR A 335 -8.26 -19.76 -12.31
CA TYR A 335 -8.07 -20.17 -10.93
C TYR A 335 -7.49 -19.00 -10.15
N SER A 336 -8.09 -18.76 -9.00
CA SER A 336 -7.61 -17.83 -7.98
C SER A 336 -7.55 -18.62 -6.68
N PHE A 337 -6.37 -18.75 -6.10
CA PHE A 337 -6.16 -19.53 -4.88
C PHE A 337 -5.32 -18.75 -3.88
N GLU A 338 -5.86 -18.57 -2.68
CA GLU A 338 -5.15 -17.98 -1.56
C GLU A 338 -4.31 -19.03 -0.84
N ILE A 339 -3.03 -18.71 -0.66
CA ILE A 339 -2.08 -19.52 0.06
C ILE A 339 -2.39 -19.41 1.55
N LEU A 340 -2.75 -20.54 2.16
CA LEU A 340 -3.19 -20.58 3.56
C LEU A 340 -2.04 -20.79 4.55
N GLN A 341 -0.86 -21.19 4.07
CA GLN A 341 0.32 -21.39 4.90
C GLN A 341 1.61 -21.15 4.10
N ASN A 342 2.64 -20.65 4.78
CA ASN A 342 3.98 -20.51 4.20
C ASN A 342 4.50 -21.88 3.75
N GLY A 343 5.08 -21.97 2.55
CA GLY A 343 5.59 -23.25 2.06
C GLY A 343 6.16 -23.23 0.66
N LEU A 344 6.63 -24.39 0.23
CA LEU A 344 6.97 -24.66 -1.16
C LEU A 344 5.74 -25.25 -1.85
N TYR A 345 5.36 -24.70 -3.00
CA TYR A 345 4.20 -25.14 -3.77
C TYR A 345 4.62 -25.52 -5.18
N VAL A 346 3.95 -26.50 -5.75
CA VAL A 346 4.08 -26.84 -7.17
C VAL A 346 2.75 -26.65 -7.88
N ILE A 347 2.84 -26.32 -9.16
CA ILE A 347 1.67 -26.13 -10.03
C ILE A 347 1.70 -27.21 -11.11
N SER A 348 0.59 -27.93 -11.29
CA SER A 348 0.46 -28.95 -12.35
C SER A 348 -0.56 -28.51 -13.41
N THR A 349 -0.24 -28.71 -14.69
CA THR A 349 -1.14 -28.34 -15.79
C THR A 349 -0.83 -29.10 -17.09
N ASP A 350 -1.69 -28.98 -18.10
CA ASP A 350 -1.51 -29.57 -19.42
C ASP A 350 -0.43 -28.81 -20.22
N VAL A 351 0.38 -29.54 -21.01
CA VAL A 351 1.49 -28.97 -21.80
C VAL A 351 1.03 -27.96 -22.86
N ASN A 352 -0.18 -28.09 -23.40
CA ASN A 352 -0.72 -27.26 -24.48
C ASN A 352 -1.46 -26.00 -23.98
N THR A 353 -1.47 -25.76 -22.66
CA THR A 353 -2.07 -24.56 -22.10
C THR A 353 -1.18 -23.35 -22.36
N GLU A 354 -1.68 -22.39 -23.14
CA GLU A 354 -1.13 -21.02 -23.18
C GLU A 354 -1.26 -20.37 -21.81
N TYR A 355 -0.11 -20.06 -21.21
CA TYR A 355 -0.04 -19.44 -19.89
C TYR A 355 -0.44 -17.96 -19.98
N SER A 356 -1.35 -17.52 -19.11
CA SER A 356 -1.31 -16.15 -18.62
C SER A 356 -0.31 -16.13 -17.45
N PRO A 357 0.53 -15.08 -17.28
CA PRO A 357 1.49 -15.02 -16.17
C PRO A 357 0.84 -15.39 -14.83
N ILE A 358 1.55 -16.12 -13.95
CA ILE A 358 1.10 -16.24 -12.56
C ILE A 358 1.26 -14.88 -11.93
N PHE A 359 0.14 -14.31 -11.53
CA PHE A 359 0.14 -13.15 -10.67
C PHE A 359 0.06 -13.64 -9.24
N VAL A 360 1.05 -13.27 -8.44
CA VAL A 360 0.96 -13.31 -6.99
C VAL A 360 0.43 -11.96 -6.55
N THR A 361 -0.84 -11.89 -6.18
CA THR A 361 -1.42 -10.71 -5.53
C THR A 361 -1.52 -11.01 -4.05
N LYS A 362 -1.05 -10.16 -3.14
CA LYS A 362 -1.33 -10.38 -1.71
C LYS A 362 -2.84 -10.24 -1.48
N SER A 363 -3.46 -11.23 -0.85
CA SER A 363 -4.83 -11.16 -0.35
C SER A 363 -4.87 -9.96 0.58
N LYS A 364 -5.82 -9.09 0.31
CA LYS A 364 -6.07 -7.92 1.13
C LYS A 364 -6.92 -8.37 2.33
N GLU A 365 -6.43 -9.29 3.14
CA GLU A 365 -6.79 -9.20 4.55
C GLU A 365 -6.11 -7.92 5.04
N GLU A 366 -6.89 -6.85 5.13
CA GLU A 366 -6.47 -5.72 5.94
C GLU A 366 -6.18 -6.30 7.33
N ASN A 367 -4.94 -6.10 7.81
CA ASN A 367 -4.62 -6.42 9.20
C ASN A 367 -5.67 -5.74 10.08
N LEU A 368 -6.62 -6.52 10.60
CA LEU A 368 -7.69 -6.00 11.46
C LEU A 368 -7.13 -5.57 12.82
N ALA A 369 -6.01 -6.17 13.22
CA ALA A 369 -5.26 -5.79 14.39
C ALA A 369 -4.39 -4.56 14.09
N ASP A 370 -4.69 -3.46 14.78
CA ASP A 370 -3.96 -2.20 14.65
C ASP A 370 -3.11 -1.95 15.90
N ILE A 371 -1.86 -1.53 15.70
CA ILE A 371 -0.91 -1.29 16.80
C ILE A 371 -1.37 -0.16 17.74
N SER A 372 -2.27 0.74 17.28
CA SER A 372 -2.89 1.80 18.08
C SER A 372 -3.77 1.28 19.22
N MET A 373 -4.03 -0.03 19.31
CA MET A 373 -4.60 -0.66 20.52
C MET A 373 -3.74 -0.39 21.77
N PHE A 374 -2.42 -0.25 21.59
CA PHE A 374 -1.48 0.08 22.66
C PHE A 374 -1.37 1.60 22.83
N SER A 375 -1.37 2.08 24.08
CA SER A 375 -1.14 3.50 24.39
C SER A 375 0.33 3.81 24.67
N SER A 376 1.13 2.79 24.96
CA SER A 376 2.57 2.93 25.25
C SER A 376 3.40 1.73 24.74
N ILE A 377 4.56 2.02 24.14
CA ILE A 377 5.50 1.03 23.63
C ILE A 377 6.91 1.28 24.17
N GLY A 378 7.55 0.22 24.67
CA GLY A 378 8.98 0.21 25.00
C GLY A 378 9.79 -0.45 23.90
N VAL A 379 10.73 0.27 23.28
CA VAL A 379 11.61 -0.31 22.25
C VAL A 379 12.96 -0.63 22.87
N ILE A 380 13.25 -1.93 23.03
CA ILE A 380 14.54 -2.45 23.46
C ILE A 380 15.39 -2.67 22.22
N GLY A 381 16.57 -2.07 22.14
CA GLY A 381 17.38 -2.22 20.94
C GLY A 381 18.74 -1.56 20.98
N ASP A 382 19.35 -1.52 19.82
CA ASP A 382 20.67 -0.94 19.58
C ASP A 382 20.57 0.33 18.71
N SER A 383 21.61 0.62 17.92
CA SER A 383 21.68 1.76 17.00
C SER A 383 20.53 1.79 15.99
N TYR A 384 20.08 0.62 15.53
CA TYR A 384 18.98 0.52 14.57
C TYR A 384 17.62 0.83 15.23
N ALA A 385 17.54 0.83 16.56
CA ALA A 385 16.33 1.18 17.30
C ALA A 385 16.37 2.59 17.92
N SER A 386 17.56 3.14 18.17
CA SER A 386 17.77 4.48 18.71
C SER A 386 17.74 5.59 17.67
N GLY A 387 17.76 5.28 16.38
CA GLY A 387 17.80 6.30 15.33
C GLY A 387 19.20 6.82 15.07
N GLU A 388 20.24 6.01 15.34
CA GLU A 388 21.63 6.41 15.16
C GLU A 388 21.93 6.74 13.69
N LEU A 389 22.38 7.97 13.45
CA LEU A 389 22.84 8.40 12.13
C LEU A 389 24.37 8.38 12.10
N ALA A 390 24.92 7.99 10.95
CA ALA A 390 26.35 8.05 10.69
C ALA A 390 26.66 9.19 9.72
N PHE A 391 27.43 10.18 10.16
CA PHE A 391 27.92 11.30 9.35
C PHE A 391 29.43 11.44 9.53
N ASP A 392 30.20 11.35 8.45
CA ASP A 392 31.66 11.52 8.47
C ASP A 392 32.35 10.71 9.59
N GLU A 393 32.00 9.42 9.71
CA GLU A 393 32.47 8.48 10.75
C GLU A 393 32.03 8.79 12.18
N ASN A 394 31.18 9.80 12.40
CA ASN A 394 30.54 10.07 13.70
C ASN A 394 29.17 9.40 13.77
N TYR A 395 28.92 8.70 14.89
CA TYR A 395 27.69 7.99 15.17
C TYR A 395 26.94 8.70 16.30
N VAL A 396 25.73 9.16 16.03
CA VAL A 396 24.93 9.94 16.99
C VAL A 396 23.50 9.44 17.03
N ASP A 397 23.01 9.11 18.21
CA ASP A 397 21.63 8.72 18.45
C ASP A 397 20.66 9.90 18.28
N HIS A 398 19.72 9.76 17.34
CA HIS A 398 18.62 10.71 17.13
C HIS A 398 17.28 10.03 17.42
N TYR A 399 16.94 9.93 18.71
CA TYR A 399 15.73 9.23 19.16
C TYR A 399 14.47 9.69 18.44
N GLU A 400 14.32 10.99 18.21
CA GLU A 400 13.16 11.59 17.57
C GLU A 400 12.89 11.08 16.15
N ILE A 401 13.90 10.58 15.43
CA ILE A 401 13.73 9.97 14.10
C ILE A 401 13.84 8.45 14.13
N SER A 402 14.00 7.83 15.29
CA SER A 402 14.02 6.37 15.38
C SER A 402 12.69 5.79 14.90
N TRP A 403 12.73 4.60 14.29
CA TRP A 403 11.53 4.00 13.70
C TRP A 403 10.41 3.83 14.74
N GLY A 404 10.78 3.57 16.00
CA GLY A 404 9.84 3.50 17.12
C GLY A 404 9.14 4.82 17.35
N GLN A 405 9.88 5.93 17.43
CA GLN A 405 9.29 7.26 17.62
C GLN A 405 8.44 7.72 16.43
N ILE A 406 8.85 7.41 15.20
CA ILE A 406 8.04 7.68 14.00
C ILE A 406 6.73 6.90 14.04
N LEU A 407 6.79 5.60 14.38
CA LEU A 407 5.62 4.76 14.55
C LEU A 407 4.70 5.31 15.66
N GLY A 408 5.28 5.74 16.78
CA GLY A 408 4.54 6.31 17.91
C GLY A 408 3.75 7.55 17.50
N ARG A 409 4.41 8.51 16.85
CA ARG A 409 3.74 9.72 16.35
C ARG A 409 2.63 9.44 15.35
N LYS A 410 2.84 8.46 14.46
CA LYS A 410 1.84 8.10 13.44
C LYS A 410 0.56 7.54 14.07
N ASN A 411 0.68 6.80 15.17
CA ASN A 411 -0.43 6.06 15.77
C ASN A 411 -0.91 6.67 17.12
N GLY A 412 -0.37 7.83 17.53
CA GLY A 412 -0.73 8.46 18.81
C GLY A 412 -0.23 7.71 20.05
N ILE A 413 0.86 6.96 19.92
CA ILE A 413 1.41 6.07 20.96
C ILE A 413 2.64 6.70 21.61
N ASN A 414 2.72 6.65 22.94
CA ASN A 414 3.91 7.07 23.66
C ASN A 414 5.02 6.00 23.55
N VAL A 415 6.19 6.38 23.04
CA VAL A 415 7.30 5.44 22.85
C VAL A 415 8.46 5.81 23.76
N THR A 416 8.98 4.81 24.48
CA THR A 416 10.20 4.92 25.28
C THR A 416 11.31 4.14 24.60
N ASN A 417 12.41 4.81 24.26
CA ASN A 417 13.62 4.16 23.75
C ASN A 417 14.42 3.58 24.92
N PHE A 418 14.36 2.26 25.06
CA PHE A 418 15.33 1.48 25.82
C PHE A 418 16.44 1.00 24.88
N SER A 419 16.98 1.94 24.10
CA SER A 419 17.94 1.66 23.03
C SER A 419 19.03 2.72 22.95
N LYS A 420 20.20 2.34 22.44
CA LYS A 420 21.34 3.22 22.22
C LYS A 420 22.29 2.63 21.19
N GLY A 421 23.03 3.49 20.51
CA GLY A 421 24.16 3.15 19.67
C GLY A 421 25.06 2.06 20.26
N GLY A 422 25.34 1.02 19.47
CA GLY A 422 26.34 -0.01 19.81
C GLY A 422 25.99 -0.96 20.97
N LEU A 423 24.75 -1.02 21.44
CA LEU A 423 24.35 -1.99 22.47
C LEU A 423 24.30 -3.43 21.94
N THR A 424 24.75 -4.35 22.77
CA THR A 424 24.59 -5.81 22.67
C THR A 424 23.62 -6.28 23.75
N THR A 425 23.16 -7.54 23.71
CA THR A 425 22.37 -8.13 24.81
C THR A 425 23.06 -8.03 26.17
N GLN A 426 24.39 -8.21 26.20
CA GLN A 426 25.20 -8.09 27.42
C GLN A 426 25.26 -6.64 27.91
N THR A 427 25.64 -5.71 27.03
CA THR A 427 25.88 -4.31 27.43
C THR A 427 24.59 -3.55 27.71
N TRP A 428 23.46 -3.97 27.12
CA TRP A 428 22.15 -3.44 27.46
C TRP A 428 21.79 -3.67 28.94
N LEU A 429 22.20 -4.79 29.54
CA LEU A 429 21.91 -5.09 30.95
C LEU A 429 22.60 -4.13 31.93
N THR A 430 23.65 -3.43 31.52
CA THR A 430 24.44 -2.52 32.38
C THR A 430 24.40 -1.07 31.91
N ASN A 431 23.96 -0.79 30.68
CA ASN A 431 23.88 0.56 30.15
C ASN A 431 22.75 1.37 30.79
N GLU A 432 22.95 2.68 30.90
CA GLU A 432 21.95 3.61 31.44
C GLU A 432 20.64 3.61 30.65
N HIS A 433 20.68 3.39 29.32
CA HIS A 433 19.51 3.30 28.45
C HIS A 433 18.88 1.89 28.39
N GLY A 434 19.44 0.93 29.14
CA GLY A 434 18.93 -0.45 29.18
C GLY A 434 18.19 -0.77 30.48
N LEU A 435 18.69 -1.75 31.23
CA LEU A 435 17.98 -2.29 32.40
C LEU A 435 17.67 -1.22 33.46
N SER A 436 18.58 -0.27 33.68
CA SER A 436 18.37 0.84 34.64
C SER A 436 17.19 1.73 34.23
N LEU A 437 17.12 2.12 32.96
CA LEU A 437 16.01 2.92 32.43
C LEU A 437 14.71 2.11 32.41
N LEU A 438 14.73 0.83 32.04
CA LEU A 438 13.55 -0.06 32.10
C LEU A 438 12.95 -0.09 33.51
N ASN A 439 13.79 -0.25 34.53
CA ASN A 439 13.34 -0.36 35.91
C ASN A 439 12.75 0.95 36.44
N SER A 440 13.35 2.09 36.07
CA SER A 440 12.93 3.43 36.52
C SER A 440 11.76 4.01 35.71
N SER A 441 11.51 3.52 34.50
CA SER A 441 10.42 4.01 33.64
C SER A 441 9.04 3.44 34.03
N PRO A 442 7.94 4.11 33.62
CA PRO A 442 6.61 3.52 33.63
C PRO A 442 6.55 2.23 32.81
N LYS A 443 5.62 1.34 33.17
CA LYS A 443 5.34 0.14 32.37
C LYS A 443 4.78 0.54 31.00
N CYS A 444 5.15 -0.18 29.95
CA CYS A 444 4.59 0.00 28.61
C CYS A 444 3.59 -1.11 28.31
N ASP A 445 2.59 -0.86 27.47
CA ASP A 445 1.59 -1.87 27.09
C ASP A 445 2.20 -2.99 26.22
N LEU A 446 3.14 -2.60 25.36
CA LEU A 446 3.92 -3.48 24.49
C LEU A 446 5.42 -3.20 24.63
N TYR A 447 6.23 -4.25 24.68
CA TYR A 447 7.68 -4.17 24.54
C TYR A 447 8.14 -4.86 23.25
N ILE A 448 8.96 -4.17 22.45
CA ILE A 448 9.54 -4.70 21.22
C ILE A 448 11.03 -4.90 21.44
N LEU A 449 11.52 -6.13 21.33
CA LEU A 449 12.92 -6.48 21.49
C LEU A 449 13.58 -6.62 20.12
N ALA A 450 14.44 -5.66 19.77
CA ALA A 450 15.16 -5.57 18.50
C ALA A 450 16.67 -5.39 18.76
N LEU A 451 17.26 -6.40 19.42
CA LEU A 451 18.70 -6.52 19.68
C LEU A 451 19.29 -7.69 18.90
N GLY A 452 20.59 -7.61 18.61
CA GLY A 452 21.40 -8.76 18.18
C GLY A 452 22.41 -8.46 17.10
N ILE A 453 22.28 -7.34 16.37
CA ILE A 453 23.21 -7.00 15.29
C ILE A 453 24.62 -6.75 15.82
N ASN A 454 24.76 -6.11 16.99
CA ASN A 454 26.07 -5.88 17.60
C ASN A 454 26.63 -7.14 18.29
N ASP A 455 25.77 -8.04 18.77
CA ASP A 455 26.19 -9.34 19.29
C ASP A 455 26.83 -10.17 18.16
N TYR A 456 26.17 -10.18 16.99
CA TYR A 456 26.72 -10.68 15.73
C TYR A 456 28.09 -10.04 15.41
N SER A 457 28.19 -8.71 15.44
CA SER A 457 29.41 -8.00 15.03
C SER A 457 30.58 -8.13 16.02
N ARG A 458 30.30 -8.26 17.33
CA ARG A 458 31.33 -8.24 18.40
C ARG A 458 31.65 -9.61 19.00
N GLY A 459 30.62 -10.43 19.24
CA GLY A 459 30.75 -11.74 19.87
C GLY A 459 30.99 -12.90 18.89
N LYS A 460 30.72 -12.66 17.59
CA LYS A 460 30.76 -13.67 16.52
C LYS A 460 29.97 -14.93 16.92
N GLU A 461 30.30 -16.09 16.38
CA GLU A 461 29.54 -17.32 16.66
C GLU A 461 29.70 -17.86 18.10
N ALA A 462 30.86 -17.66 18.72
CA ALA A 462 31.17 -18.22 20.03
C ALA A 462 30.30 -17.64 21.15
N TYR A 463 29.88 -16.38 21.04
CA TYR A 463 29.02 -15.73 22.02
C TYR A 463 27.57 -16.22 21.99
N LEU A 464 27.14 -16.93 20.93
CA LEU A 464 25.75 -17.35 20.75
C LEU A 464 25.25 -18.20 21.93
N GLY A 465 26.07 -19.14 22.42
CA GLY A 465 25.69 -20.10 23.46
C GLY A 465 24.72 -21.17 22.95
N THR A 466 23.93 -21.77 23.85
CA THR A 466 22.94 -22.79 23.50
C THR A 466 21.60 -22.56 24.23
N THR A 467 20.56 -23.30 23.86
CA THR A 467 19.26 -23.25 24.56
C THR A 467 19.35 -23.63 26.04
N SER A 468 20.41 -24.34 26.47
CA SER A 468 20.67 -24.65 27.88
C SER A 468 21.05 -23.42 28.71
N ASP A 469 21.42 -22.31 28.07
CA ASP A 469 21.74 -21.04 28.75
C ASP A 469 20.49 -20.19 29.04
N ILE A 470 19.33 -20.55 28.51
CA ILE A 470 18.09 -19.77 28.70
C ILE A 470 17.70 -19.78 30.18
N SER A 471 17.43 -18.60 30.72
CA SER A 471 17.08 -18.37 32.13
C SER A 471 18.17 -18.78 33.13
N THR A 472 19.42 -18.90 32.70
CA THR A 472 20.59 -19.06 33.58
C THR A 472 21.32 -17.74 33.77
N GLN A 473 22.42 -17.75 34.53
CA GLN A 473 23.33 -16.61 34.64
C GLN A 473 24.41 -16.57 33.55
N SER A 474 24.40 -17.51 32.58
CA SER A 474 25.37 -17.59 31.49
C SER A 474 25.54 -16.25 30.77
N ASP A 475 26.79 -15.92 30.44
CA ASP A 475 27.15 -14.73 29.66
C ASP A 475 27.26 -15.08 28.17
N THR A 476 26.12 -15.47 27.60
CA THR A 476 25.94 -15.81 26.19
C THR A 476 24.77 -15.03 25.62
N PHE A 477 24.59 -15.03 24.30
CA PHE A 477 23.43 -14.41 23.66
C PHE A 477 22.13 -14.98 24.22
N TYR A 478 21.97 -16.32 24.29
CA TYR A 478 20.80 -16.93 24.93
C TYR A 478 20.63 -16.51 26.39
N GLY A 479 21.70 -16.54 27.19
CA GLY A 479 21.66 -16.18 28.60
C GLY A 479 21.27 -14.72 28.82
N ASN A 480 21.93 -13.80 28.14
CA ASN A 480 21.71 -12.36 28.31
C ASN A 480 20.37 -11.90 27.72
N TYR A 481 19.96 -12.40 26.56
CA TYR A 481 18.64 -12.10 26.01
C TYR A 481 17.53 -12.61 26.94
N SER A 482 17.70 -13.79 27.55
CA SER A 482 16.74 -14.32 28.52
C SER A 482 16.63 -13.45 29.78
N LYS A 483 17.74 -12.88 30.27
CA LYS A 483 17.74 -11.92 31.38
C LYS A 483 16.92 -10.67 31.04
N ILE A 484 17.01 -10.16 29.80
CA ILE A 484 16.23 -9.01 29.33
C ILE A 484 14.73 -9.35 29.33
N ILE A 485 14.34 -10.49 28.73
CA ILE A 485 12.94 -10.93 28.70
C ILE A 485 12.38 -11.10 30.11
N ASN A 486 13.14 -11.74 31.00
CA ASN A 486 12.74 -11.94 32.39
C ASN A 486 12.63 -10.61 33.17
N ALA A 487 13.49 -9.63 32.89
CA ALA A 487 13.38 -8.30 33.48
C ALA A 487 12.07 -7.60 33.07
N ILE A 488 11.69 -7.69 31.79
CA ILE A 488 10.42 -7.14 31.29
C ILE A 488 9.24 -7.86 31.96
N LYS A 489 9.21 -9.20 31.95
CA LYS A 489 8.13 -9.99 32.57
C LYS A 489 8.01 -9.72 34.07
N SER A 490 9.11 -9.47 34.77
CA SER A 490 9.11 -9.12 36.20
C SER A 490 8.57 -7.70 36.45
N LYS A 491 8.99 -6.73 35.64
CA LYS A 491 8.57 -5.33 35.74
C LYS A 491 7.10 -5.13 35.31
N ALA A 492 6.68 -5.83 34.26
CA ALA A 492 5.41 -5.61 33.59
C ALA A 492 4.78 -6.95 33.12
N PRO A 493 4.26 -7.76 34.07
CA PRO A 493 3.78 -9.12 33.79
C PRO A 493 2.55 -9.18 32.87
N ASP A 494 1.75 -8.11 32.81
CA ASP A 494 0.54 -8.03 31.97
C ASP A 494 0.82 -7.44 30.58
N SER A 495 2.01 -6.90 30.35
CA SER A 495 2.41 -6.30 29.08
C SER A 495 2.67 -7.35 28.02
N LYS A 496 2.41 -6.97 26.77
CA LYS A 496 2.74 -7.81 25.61
C LYS A 496 4.20 -7.64 25.23
N ILE A 497 4.78 -8.70 24.66
CA ILE A 497 6.14 -8.70 24.16
C ILE A 497 6.11 -9.18 22.71
N ILE A 498 6.86 -8.51 21.84
CA ILE A 498 7.22 -8.98 20.51
C ILE A 498 8.75 -8.99 20.41
N ILE A 499 9.30 -10.00 19.78
CA ILE A 499 10.74 -10.11 19.52
C ILE A 499 11.01 -10.05 18.01
N SER A 500 12.02 -9.29 17.62
CA SER A 500 12.39 -9.05 16.23
C SER A 500 13.67 -9.78 15.85
N THR A 501 13.68 -10.38 14.66
CA THR A 501 14.91 -10.84 14.02
C THR A 501 15.72 -9.67 13.45
N ILE A 502 16.94 -9.96 13.01
CA ILE A 502 17.88 -9.06 12.35
C ILE A 502 17.63 -9.08 10.83
N ALA A 503 17.44 -7.91 10.22
CA ALA A 503 17.26 -7.76 8.77
C ALA A 503 18.49 -8.18 7.92
N TYR A 504 19.70 -7.93 8.42
CA TYR A 504 20.93 -8.22 7.70
C TYR A 504 21.06 -9.72 7.40
N LYS A 505 21.51 -10.06 6.18
CA LYS A 505 21.63 -11.44 5.70
C LYS A 505 23.09 -11.89 5.64
N SER A 506 23.38 -12.96 6.38
CA SER A 506 24.66 -13.67 6.41
C SER A 506 24.48 -14.98 7.19
N ASP A 507 25.34 -15.97 6.95
CA ASP A 507 25.28 -17.26 7.66
C ASP A 507 25.25 -17.11 9.19
N LEU A 508 25.97 -16.11 9.72
CA LEU A 508 26.01 -15.89 11.15
C LEU A 508 24.78 -15.14 11.66
N THR A 509 24.26 -14.12 10.97
CA THR A 509 23.00 -13.49 11.37
C THR A 509 21.82 -14.47 11.31
N ASP A 510 21.84 -15.44 10.40
CA ASP A 510 20.83 -16.50 10.35
C ASP A 510 20.89 -17.39 11.60
N LYS A 511 22.09 -17.73 12.10
CA LYS A 511 22.25 -18.43 13.40
C LYS A 511 21.71 -17.60 14.58
N TYR A 512 21.93 -16.29 14.58
CA TYR A 512 21.38 -15.39 15.60
C TYR A 512 19.85 -15.29 15.49
N ASN A 513 19.30 -15.21 14.28
CA ASN A 513 17.86 -15.21 14.04
C ASN A 513 17.21 -16.53 14.48
N ASP A 514 17.87 -17.66 14.27
CA ASP A 514 17.44 -18.96 14.80
C ASP A 514 17.46 -18.98 16.33
N ALA A 515 18.46 -18.35 16.96
CA ALA A 515 18.52 -18.21 18.42
C ALA A 515 17.39 -17.34 18.96
N ILE A 516 17.10 -16.21 18.30
CA ILE A 516 15.97 -15.32 18.60
C ILE A 516 14.65 -16.10 18.51
N LYS A 517 14.44 -16.87 17.45
CA LYS A 517 13.24 -17.72 17.27
C LYS A 517 13.12 -18.78 18.37
N LYS A 518 14.22 -19.44 18.76
CA LYS A 518 14.24 -20.41 19.87
C LYS A 518 13.92 -19.79 21.23
N LEU A 519 14.45 -18.59 21.51
CA LEU A 519 14.11 -17.81 22.71
C LEU A 519 12.61 -17.46 22.72
N ALA A 520 12.09 -17.00 21.59
CA ALA A 520 10.68 -16.64 21.44
C ALA A 520 9.76 -17.84 21.73
N THR A 521 10.06 -19.00 21.14
CA THR A 521 9.35 -20.26 21.41
C THR A 521 9.42 -20.64 22.88
N HIS A 522 10.60 -20.58 23.51
CA HIS A 522 10.75 -20.91 24.93
C HIS A 522 9.88 -20.04 25.84
N PHE A 523 9.79 -18.74 25.54
CA PHE A 523 9.04 -17.78 26.35
C PHE A 523 7.58 -17.58 25.92
N ASN A 524 7.13 -18.29 24.88
CA ASN A 524 5.84 -18.11 24.21
C ASN A 524 5.58 -16.65 23.79
N ILE A 525 6.53 -16.08 23.05
CA ILE A 525 6.52 -14.69 22.58
C ILE A 525 6.39 -14.67 21.05
N PRO A 526 5.46 -13.88 20.48
CA PRO A 526 5.39 -13.69 19.03
C PRO A 526 6.67 -13.10 18.43
N VAL A 527 7.04 -13.59 17.24
CA VAL A 527 8.22 -13.14 16.49
C VAL A 527 7.79 -12.30 15.29
N ILE A 528 8.53 -11.23 15.02
CA ILE A 528 8.54 -10.57 13.71
C ILE A 528 9.85 -10.90 12.99
N ASP A 529 9.75 -11.40 11.75
CA ASP A 529 10.92 -11.71 10.94
C ASP A 529 11.20 -10.58 9.95
N GLN A 530 12.18 -9.73 10.23
CA GLN A 530 12.52 -8.61 9.34
C GLN A 530 12.93 -9.09 7.94
N GLN A 531 13.48 -10.30 7.79
CA GLN A 531 13.89 -10.80 6.49
C GLN A 531 12.71 -11.19 5.57
N THR A 532 11.49 -11.29 6.10
CA THR A 532 10.28 -11.58 5.30
C THR A 532 9.60 -10.32 4.77
N GLU A 533 9.93 -9.15 5.33
CA GLU A 533 9.36 -7.87 4.91
C GLU A 533 10.18 -7.28 3.73
N PRO A 534 9.57 -7.12 2.54
CA PRO A 534 10.29 -6.72 1.31
C PRO A 534 11.10 -5.43 1.44
N PHE A 535 10.68 -4.52 2.32
CA PHE A 535 11.41 -3.29 2.60
C PHE A 535 12.89 -3.54 2.93
N PHE A 536 13.20 -4.52 3.78
CA PHE A 536 14.56 -4.77 4.26
C PHE A 536 15.49 -5.40 3.21
N SER A 537 14.94 -5.87 2.09
CA SER A 537 15.70 -6.33 0.93
C SER A 537 15.62 -5.37 -0.26
N SER A 538 14.96 -4.23 -0.11
CA SER A 538 14.76 -3.27 -1.19
C SER A 538 15.99 -2.41 -1.45
N ASP A 539 16.14 -1.92 -2.69
CA ASP A 539 17.17 -0.92 -3.02
C ASP A 539 17.04 0.34 -2.15
N TYR A 540 15.81 0.72 -1.80
CA TYR A 540 15.55 1.86 -0.92
C TYR A 540 16.20 1.69 0.45
N TYR A 541 16.17 0.48 1.01
CA TYR A 541 16.84 0.19 2.27
C TYR A 541 18.35 0.06 2.11
N LEU A 542 18.80 -0.79 1.17
CA LEU A 542 20.20 -1.18 1.04
C LEU A 542 21.12 -0.06 0.53
N ASN A 543 20.66 0.73 -0.45
CA ASN A 543 21.49 1.73 -1.12
C ASN A 543 21.45 3.13 -0.47
N HIS A 544 20.60 3.31 0.56
CA HIS A 544 20.45 4.59 1.26
C HIS A 544 20.85 4.52 2.75
N MET A 545 21.68 3.53 3.10
CA MET A 545 22.39 3.50 4.37
C MET A 545 23.67 4.34 4.29
N GLN A 546 24.09 4.93 5.40
CA GLN A 546 25.38 5.61 5.54
C GLN A 546 26.14 4.99 6.70
N GLY A 547 27.43 4.67 6.53
CA GLY A 547 28.25 4.06 7.59
C GLY A 547 27.65 2.77 8.18
N GLY A 548 26.89 2.01 7.37
CA GLY A 548 26.16 0.82 7.81
C GLY A 548 24.92 1.10 8.67
N HIS A 549 24.41 2.33 8.69
CA HIS A 549 23.24 2.76 9.45
C HIS A 549 22.13 3.35 8.56
N PRO A 550 20.86 3.19 8.92
CA PRO A 550 19.76 3.81 8.20
C PRO A 550 19.87 5.34 8.21
N THR A 551 19.58 5.99 7.08
CA THR A 551 19.38 7.45 7.06
C THR A 551 17.96 7.81 7.54
N GLY A 552 17.69 9.09 7.81
CA GLY A 552 16.35 9.54 8.24
C GLY A 552 15.18 9.03 7.37
N PRO A 553 15.25 9.14 6.02
CA PRO A 553 14.24 8.57 5.13
C PRO A 553 14.12 7.04 5.23
N VAL A 554 15.22 6.33 5.49
CA VAL A 554 15.22 4.88 5.68
C VAL A 554 14.60 4.51 7.03
N TYR A 555 14.85 5.25 8.11
CA TYR A 555 14.15 5.06 9.38
C TYR A 555 12.63 5.27 9.27
N SER A 556 12.19 6.23 8.45
CA SER A 556 10.76 6.39 8.15
C SER A 556 10.18 5.18 7.41
N GLY A 557 10.94 4.58 6.49
CA GLY A 557 10.55 3.34 5.82
C GLY A 557 10.53 2.14 6.79
N MET A 558 11.54 2.04 7.66
CA MET A 558 11.60 1.02 8.73
C MET A 558 10.39 1.13 9.66
N ALA A 559 9.93 2.34 10.00
CA ALA A 559 8.74 2.50 10.83
C ALA A 559 7.49 1.87 10.19
N LYS A 560 7.32 2.02 8.87
CA LYS A 560 6.22 1.40 8.13
C LYS A 560 6.39 -0.12 8.04
N ALA A 561 7.59 -0.59 7.73
CA ALA A 561 7.93 -2.01 7.65
C ALA A 561 7.71 -2.74 8.99
N MET A 562 8.21 -2.16 10.09
CA MET A 562 8.03 -2.68 11.43
C MET A 562 6.56 -2.68 11.86
N GLN A 563 5.80 -1.61 11.56
CA GLN A 563 4.36 -1.59 11.82
C GLN A 563 3.65 -2.75 11.11
N ASN A 564 3.90 -2.94 9.80
CA ASN A 564 3.28 -4.03 9.05
C ASN A 564 3.60 -5.40 9.66
N LEU A 565 4.86 -5.64 10.03
CA LEU A 565 5.28 -6.87 10.67
C LEU A 565 4.62 -7.09 12.03
N ILE A 566 4.51 -6.05 12.85
CA ILE A 566 3.88 -6.12 14.17
C ILE A 566 2.39 -6.43 14.03
N GLU A 567 1.67 -5.69 13.18
CA GLU A 567 0.24 -5.90 12.94
C GLU A 567 -0.04 -7.29 12.37
N GLN A 568 0.80 -7.76 11.44
CA GLN A 568 0.73 -9.13 10.94
C GLN A 568 0.95 -10.15 12.07
N SER A 569 1.97 -9.93 12.92
CA SER A 569 2.24 -10.80 14.07
C SER A 569 1.08 -10.79 15.08
N MET A 570 0.41 -9.66 15.25
CA MET A 570 -0.79 -9.55 16.08
C MET A 570 -1.94 -10.37 15.52
N SER A 571 -2.19 -10.28 14.22
CA SER A 571 -3.20 -11.09 13.52
C SER A 571 -2.89 -12.58 13.60
N ASP A 572 -1.63 -12.97 13.35
CA ASP A 572 -1.20 -14.38 13.36
C ASP A 572 -1.18 -14.99 14.76
N ASN A 573 -1.07 -14.18 15.81
CA ASN A 573 -0.99 -14.61 17.20
C ASN A 573 -2.14 -14.03 18.03
N LEU A 574 -3.36 -13.97 17.47
CA LEU A 574 -4.50 -13.32 18.10
C LEU A 574 -4.76 -13.80 19.54
N SER A 575 -4.62 -15.09 19.83
CA SER A 575 -4.78 -15.65 21.18
C SER A 575 -3.78 -15.12 22.21
N TYR A 576 -2.58 -14.72 21.77
CA TYR A 576 -1.60 -14.06 22.64
C TYR A 576 -2.05 -12.63 22.97
N PHE A 577 -2.62 -11.92 22.00
CA PHE A 577 -2.98 -10.51 22.12
C PHE A 577 -4.38 -10.27 22.70
N GLU A 578 -5.34 -11.18 22.51
CA GLU A 578 -6.72 -11.04 23.02
C GLU A 578 -6.80 -10.97 24.55
N THR A 579 -5.76 -11.47 25.23
CA THR A 579 -5.63 -11.42 26.68
C THR A 579 -5.04 -10.09 27.19
N PHE A 580 -4.75 -9.13 26.30
CA PHE A 580 -4.31 -7.79 26.68
C PHE A 580 -5.38 -7.09 27.52
N LYS A 581 -4.96 -6.51 28.64
CA LYS A 581 -5.81 -5.76 29.57
C LYS A 581 -5.11 -4.46 29.89
N LYS A 582 -5.88 -3.36 29.91
CA LYS A 582 -5.40 -2.05 30.30
C LYS A 582 -5.69 -1.77 31.77
#